data_AF-A0A0G4HWL9-F1
#
_entry.id   AF-A0A0G4HWL9-F1
#
_cell.length_a   1.000
_cell.length_b   1.000
_cell.length_c   1.000
_cell.angle_alpha   90.00
_cell.angle_beta   90.00
_cell.angle_gamma   90.00
#
_symmetry.space_group_name_H-M   'P 1'
#
loop_
_entity.id
_entity.type
_entity.pdbx_description
1 polymer ?
#
loop_
_entity_poly.entity_id
_entity_poly.type
_entity_poly.pdbx_seq_one_letter_code
_entity_poly.pdbx_strand_id
1 'polypeptide(L)'
;KPLPADPPRLELTLDSLLQAACSAARGSAQGISGWRYEHIRFFLPGDGSGGGAGSCALLTVAQCLAAGNAPPSLLRLIASGRSFALNKDTKGDKVRSITIGDVLRR
;
A
#
# COMPACT_ATOMS: atom_id res chain seq x y z
N LYS A 1 15.45 -15.80 31.80
CA LYS A 1 14.89 -14.52 31.30
C LYS A 1 13.60 -14.88 30.56
N PRO A 2 12.42 -14.43 31.00
CA PRO A 2 11.18 -14.72 30.28
C PRO A 2 11.30 -14.14 28.88
N LEU A 3 10.84 -14.87 27.86
CA LEU A 3 10.70 -14.33 26.52
C LEU A 3 9.75 -13.12 26.61
N PRO A 4 10.00 -12.03 25.87
CA PRO A 4 9.07 -10.91 25.84
C PRO A 4 7.70 -11.42 25.41
N ALA A 5 6.64 -10.98 26.12
CA ALA A 5 5.26 -11.22 25.71
C ALA A 5 5.11 -10.86 24.24
N ASP A 6 4.35 -11.67 23.48
CA ASP A 6 4.10 -11.38 22.07
C ASP A 6 3.67 -9.92 21.93
N PRO A 7 4.29 -9.16 21.01
CA PRO A 7 3.89 -7.78 20.79
C PRO A 7 2.40 -7.74 20.43
N PRO A 8 1.66 -6.69 20.86
CA PRO A 8 0.25 -6.58 20.56
C PRO A 8 0.06 -6.66 19.04
N ARG A 9 -0.83 -7.56 18.60
CA ARG A 9 -1.16 -7.70 17.18
C ARG A 9 -1.86 -6.42 16.71
N LEU A 10 -1.43 -5.91 15.56
CA LEU A 10 -2.09 -4.78 14.91
C LEU A 10 -3.42 -5.27 14.31
N GLU A 11 -4.53 -4.88 14.94
CA GLU A 11 -5.87 -5.15 14.40
C GLU A 11 -6.18 -4.16 13.28
N LEU A 12 -6.21 -4.67 12.05
CA LEU A 12 -6.60 -3.88 10.87
C LEU A 12 -8.09 -4.10 10.58
N THR A 13 -8.81 -2.98 10.42
CA THR A 13 -10.21 -2.93 9.99
C THR A 13 -10.32 -2.28 8.61
N LEU A 14 -11.44 -2.51 7.91
CA LEU A 14 -11.72 -1.81 6.64
C LEU A 14 -11.66 -0.28 6.81
N ASP A 15 -12.19 0.24 7.92
CA ASP A 15 -12.17 1.67 8.22
C ASP A 15 -10.75 2.20 8.39
N SER A 16 -9.88 1.45 9.09
CA SER A 16 -8.47 1.84 9.25
C SER A 16 -7.73 1.88 7.91
N LEU A 17 -8.01 0.92 7.02
CA LEU A 17 -7.44 0.89 5.67
C LEU A 17 -7.98 2.03 4.81
N LEU A 18 -9.27 2.35 4.92
CA LEU A 18 -9.87 3.47 4.22
C LEU A 18 -9.27 4.79 4.69
N GLN A 19 -9.14 5.00 6.00
CA GLN A 19 -8.50 6.18 6.57
C GLN A 19 -7.06 6.33 6.08
N ALA A 20 -6.28 5.25 6.09
CA ALA A 20 -4.92 5.23 5.56
C ALA A 20 -4.91 5.59 4.06
N ALA A 21 -5.79 5.00 3.26
CA ALA A 21 -5.90 5.28 1.83
C ALA A 21 -6.34 6.74 1.56
N CYS A 22 -7.20 7.31 2.39
CA CYS A 22 -7.65 8.70 2.31
C CYS A 22 -6.57 9.71 2.71
N SER A 23 -5.66 9.35 3.62
CA SER A 23 -4.53 10.21 4.02
C SER A 23 -3.51 10.46 2.92
N ALA A 24 -3.50 9.62 1.86
CA ALA A 24 -2.57 9.76 0.75
C ALA A 24 -3.01 10.84 -0.24
N ALA A 25 -2.04 11.56 -0.81
CA ALA A 25 -2.28 12.54 -1.85
C ALA A 25 -2.82 11.87 -3.13
N ARG A 26 -3.86 12.46 -3.73
CA ARG A 26 -4.42 12.00 -5.00
C ARG A 26 -3.42 12.21 -6.14
N GLY A 27 -3.49 11.35 -7.16
CA GLY A 27 -2.60 11.43 -8.32
C GLY A 27 -1.18 10.92 -8.06
N SER A 28 -0.96 10.21 -6.95
CA SER A 28 0.31 9.55 -6.67
C SER A 28 0.67 8.56 -7.79
N ALA A 29 1.97 8.50 -8.10
CA ALA A 29 2.49 7.54 -9.06
C ALA A 29 2.29 6.09 -8.57
N GLN A 30 2.20 5.17 -9.52
CA GLN A 30 2.05 3.74 -9.23
C GLN A 30 3.38 3.12 -8.83
N GLY A 31 3.36 2.31 -7.76
CA GLY A 31 4.47 1.45 -7.39
C GLY A 31 4.60 0.23 -8.30
N ILE A 32 5.24 -0.82 -7.80
CA ILE A 32 5.55 -2.03 -8.57
C ILE A 32 4.32 -2.89 -8.88
N SER A 33 3.29 -2.89 -8.02
CA SER A 33 2.01 -3.56 -8.28
C SER A 33 1.17 -2.87 -9.36
N GLY A 34 1.48 -1.62 -9.73
CA GLY A 34 0.62 -0.80 -10.57
C GLY A 34 -0.59 -0.21 -9.81
N TRP A 35 -0.75 -0.47 -8.51
CA TRP A 35 -1.85 0.09 -7.74
C TRP A 35 -1.62 1.56 -7.37
N ARG A 36 -2.72 2.30 -7.29
CA ARG A 36 -2.79 3.64 -6.71
C ARG A 36 -3.72 3.63 -5.50
N TYR A 37 -3.63 4.66 -4.66
CA TYR A 37 -4.54 4.82 -3.53
C TYR A 37 -6.00 4.95 -3.97
N GLU A 38 -6.27 5.45 -5.17
CA GLU A 38 -7.62 5.47 -5.74
C GLU A 38 -8.18 4.07 -5.99
N HIS A 39 -7.35 3.09 -6.36
CA HIS A 39 -7.78 1.70 -6.49
C HIS A 39 -8.10 1.11 -5.11
N ILE A 40 -7.33 1.47 -4.07
CA ILE A 40 -7.62 1.05 -2.69
C ILE A 40 -8.96 1.62 -2.23
N ARG A 41 -9.21 2.92 -2.46
CA ARG A 41 -10.47 3.59 -2.11
C ARG A 41 -11.66 3.02 -2.88
N PHE A 42 -11.47 2.58 -4.12
CA PHE A 42 -12.53 1.93 -4.90
C PHE A 42 -13.05 0.66 -4.21
N PHE A 43 -12.15 -0.15 -3.63
CA PHE A 43 -12.54 -1.33 -2.86
C PHE A 43 -13.02 -0.99 -1.44
N LEU A 44 -12.82 0.23 -0.94
CA LEU A 44 -13.20 0.64 0.41
C LEU A 44 -14.09 1.90 0.39
N PRO A 45 -15.31 1.84 -0.16
CA PRO A 45 -16.20 2.99 -0.18
C PRO A 45 -16.72 3.28 1.24
N GLY A 46 -16.69 4.55 1.62
CA GLY A 46 -17.00 5.01 2.98
C GLY A 46 -18.50 4.99 3.35
N ASP A 47 -19.36 4.59 2.42
CA ASP A 47 -20.80 4.37 2.66
C ASP A 47 -21.12 2.91 3.04
N GLY A 48 -20.10 2.06 3.18
CA GLY A 48 -20.25 0.63 3.49
C GLY A 48 -20.64 -0.24 2.28
N SER A 49 -20.75 0.32 1.07
CA SER A 49 -21.15 -0.43 -0.14
C SER A 49 -20.08 -1.42 -0.64
N GLY A 50 -18.84 -1.32 -0.14
CA GLY A 50 -17.72 -2.18 -0.52
C GLY A 50 -17.42 -3.18 0.57
N GLY A 51 -18.45 -3.92 0.99
CA GLY A 51 -18.30 -5.21 1.66
C GLY A 51 -18.16 -6.37 0.67
N GLY A 52 -17.73 -6.09 -0.57
CA GLY A 52 -17.60 -7.09 -1.62
C GLY A 52 -16.36 -7.97 -1.48
N ALA A 53 -16.27 -9.02 -2.30
CA ALA A 53 -15.14 -9.96 -2.27
C ALA A 53 -13.76 -9.28 -2.40
N GLY A 54 -13.67 -8.18 -3.17
CA GLY A 54 -12.43 -7.42 -3.33
C GLY A 54 -11.94 -6.73 -2.05
N SER A 55 -12.87 -6.21 -1.25
CA SER A 55 -12.60 -5.52 0.01
C SER A 55 -12.18 -6.49 1.10
N CYS A 56 -12.83 -7.66 1.16
CA CYS A 56 -12.42 -8.78 2.01
C CYS A 56 -11.03 -9.30 1.64
N ALA A 57 -10.73 -9.44 0.34
CA ALA A 57 -9.42 -9.86 -0.13
C ALA A 57 -8.32 -8.85 0.24
N LEU A 58 -8.58 -7.56 0.04
CA LEU A 58 -7.64 -6.50 0.43
C LEU A 58 -7.39 -6.49 1.94
N LEU A 59 -8.44 -6.62 2.76
CA LEU A 59 -8.30 -6.72 4.21
C LEU A 59 -7.47 -7.94 4.61
N THR A 60 -7.73 -9.09 3.98
CA THR A 60 -6.98 -10.33 4.23
C THR A 60 -5.50 -10.15 3.91
N VAL A 61 -5.17 -9.55 2.77
CA VAL A 61 -3.78 -9.26 2.39
C VAL A 61 -3.13 -8.32 3.41
N ALA A 62 -3.81 -7.26 3.83
CA ALA A 62 -3.29 -6.31 4.80
C ALA A 62 -3.05 -6.97 6.17
N GLN A 63 -3.98 -7.81 6.63
CA GLN A 63 -3.83 -8.60 7.86
C GLN A 63 -2.68 -9.60 7.76
N CYS A 64 -2.51 -10.29 6.63
CA CYS A 64 -1.37 -11.17 6.39
C CYS A 64 -0.03 -10.40 6.46
N LEU A 65 0.02 -9.19 5.91
CA LEU A 65 1.19 -8.31 5.98
C LEU A 65 1.48 -7.85 7.42
N ALA A 66 0.46 -7.35 8.12
CA ALA A 66 0.59 -6.89 9.50
C ALA A 66 0.98 -8.01 10.48
N ALA A 67 0.51 -9.23 10.24
CA ALA A 67 0.87 -10.42 11.00
C ALA A 67 2.26 -10.98 10.65
N GLY A 68 2.94 -10.46 9.63
CA GLY A 68 4.22 -11.00 9.15
C GLY A 68 4.11 -12.36 8.44
N ASN A 69 2.90 -12.73 8.01
CA ASN A 69 2.60 -14.04 7.39
C ASN A 69 2.68 -14.01 5.85
N ALA A 70 3.07 -12.88 5.25
CA ALA A 70 3.20 -12.76 3.80
C ALA A 70 4.41 -13.54 3.26
N PRO A 71 4.32 -14.14 2.06
CA PRO A 71 5.45 -14.83 1.44
C PRO A 71 6.67 -13.91 1.28
N PRO A 72 7.91 -14.40 1.47
CA PRO A 72 9.12 -13.58 1.31
C PRO A 72 9.30 -12.97 -0.08
N SER A 73 8.72 -13.58 -1.12
CA SER A 73 8.69 -13.02 -2.48
C SER A 73 7.80 -11.77 -2.56
N LEU A 74 6.62 -11.81 -1.94
CA LEU A 74 5.72 -10.66 -1.86
C LEU A 74 6.33 -9.53 -1.03
N LEU A 75 6.94 -9.85 0.12
CA LEU A 75 7.64 -8.86 0.95
C LEU A 75 8.78 -8.18 0.18
N ARG A 76 9.59 -8.95 -0.57
CA ARG A 76 10.63 -8.37 -1.44
C ARG A 76 10.05 -7.51 -2.54
N LEU A 77 8.92 -7.92 -3.13
CA LEU A 77 8.24 -7.13 -4.16
C LEU A 77 7.76 -5.80 -3.60
N ILE A 78 6.99 -5.78 -2.51
CA ILE A 78 6.47 -4.52 -1.94
C ILE A 78 7.56 -3.64 -1.32
N ALA A 79 8.65 -4.25 -0.83
CA ALA A 79 9.84 -3.53 -0.34
C ALA A 79 10.69 -2.97 -1.50
N SER A 80 10.49 -3.46 -2.72
CA SER A 80 11.05 -2.84 -3.91
C SER A 80 10.28 -1.55 -4.23
N GLY A 81 10.87 -0.74 -5.10
CA GLY A 81 10.20 0.45 -5.62
C GLY A 81 10.25 0.46 -7.14
N ARG A 82 9.30 1.16 -7.75
CA ARG A 82 9.32 1.41 -9.18
C ARG A 82 10.08 2.70 -9.45
N SER A 83 11.16 2.61 -10.21
CA SER A 83 11.96 3.79 -10.58
C SER A 83 11.39 4.47 -11.82
N PHE A 84 11.35 5.80 -11.78
CA PHE A 84 10.93 6.65 -12.89
C PHE A 84 11.96 7.75 -13.15
N ALA A 85 12.18 8.04 -14.44
CA ALA A 85 12.89 9.22 -14.88
C ALA A 85 11.90 10.39 -15.01
N LEU A 86 11.93 11.31 -14.05
CA LEU A 86 11.08 12.50 -14.07
C LEU A 86 11.82 13.67 -14.72
N ASN A 87 11.30 14.18 -15.83
CA ASN A 87 11.82 15.39 -16.45
C ASN A 87 11.49 16.60 -15.56
N LYS A 88 12.51 17.40 -15.23
CA LYS A 88 12.37 18.65 -14.45
C LYS A 88 12.03 19.85 -15.33
N ASP A 89 12.37 19.78 -16.61
CA ASP A 89 12.08 20.82 -17.58
C ASP A 89 11.32 20.26 -18.78
N THR A 90 10.72 21.16 -19.56
CA THR A 90 9.97 20.84 -20.77
C THR A 90 10.86 20.38 -21.92
N LYS A 91 12.17 20.62 -21.84
CA LYS A 91 13.15 20.21 -22.85
C LYS A 91 13.60 18.75 -22.66
N GLY A 92 13.46 18.20 -21.46
CA GLY A 92 13.85 16.83 -21.14
C GLY A 92 15.34 16.67 -20.83
N ASP A 93 16.11 17.76 -20.79
CA ASP A 93 17.56 17.74 -20.61
C ASP A 93 17.95 17.53 -19.13
N LYS A 94 17.01 17.78 -18.21
CA LYS A 94 17.21 17.61 -16.77
C LYS A 94 16.29 16.53 -16.23
N VAL A 95 16.87 15.39 -15.87
CA VAL A 95 16.14 14.26 -15.28
C VAL A 95 16.40 14.15 -13.77
N ARG A 96 15.36 13.86 -13.00
CA ARG A 96 15.45 13.37 -11.62
C ARG A 96 14.98 11.92 -11.59
N SER A 97 15.82 11.01 -11.14
CA SER A 97 15.35 9.67 -10.77
C SER A 97 14.52 9.77 -9.50
N ILE A 98 13.33 9.17 -9.51
CA ILE A 98 12.47 8.98 -8.35
C ILE A 98 12.14 7.50 -8.21
N THR A 99 12.01 7.02 -6.97
CA THR A 99 11.59 5.65 -6.69
C THR A 99 10.30 5.70 -5.89
N ILE A 100 9.27 5.01 -6.40
CA ILE A 100 7.93 4.98 -5.84
C ILE A 100 7.71 3.64 -5.15
N GLY A 101 7.44 3.66 -3.85
CA GLY A 101 7.08 2.47 -3.08
C GLY A 101 5.69 1.95 -3.45
N ASP A 102 5.41 0.70 -3.09
CA ASP A 102 4.08 0.14 -3.25
C ASP A 102 3.08 0.78 -2.27
N VAL A 103 1.79 0.83 -2.64
CA VAL A 103 0.72 1.40 -1.80
C VAL A 103 0.55 0.63 -0.49
N LEU A 104 0.97 -0.64 -0.44
CA LEU A 104 0.90 -1.49 0.75
C LEU A 104 2.07 -1.32 1.72
N ARG A 105 3.06 -0.46 1.43
CA ARG A 105 4.30 -0.35 2.21
C ARG A 105 4.26 0.70 3.35
N ARG A 106 3.29 1.62 3.33
CA ARG A 106 3.39 2.90 4.05
C ARG A 106 3.40 2.78 5.57
#